data_AF-C2Y0P8-F1
#
_entry.id   AF-C2Y0P8-F1
#
_cell.length_a   1.000
_cell.length_b   1.000
_cell.length_c   1.000
_cell.angle_alpha   90.00
_cell.angle_beta   90.00
_cell.angle_gamma   90.00
#
_symmetry.space_group_name_H-M   'P 1'
#
loop_
_entity.id
_entity.type
_entity.pdbx_description
1 polymer ?
#
loop_
_entity_poly.entity_id
_entity_poly.type
_entity_poly.pdbx_seq_one_letter_code
_entity_poly.pdbx_strand_id
1 'polypeptide(L)' 'MVIQLDKDYSKTVSGVVKDILTNTETHTYGIKVRLQDGQIGRVQSVG' A
#
# COMPACT_ATOMS: atom_id res chain seq x y z
N MET A 1 6.37 -4.00 1.95
CA MET A 1 6.59 -3.54 0.57
C MET A 1 5.67 -4.22 -0.42
N VAL A 2 4.58 -3.57 -0.83
CA VAL A 2 4.20 -3.41 -2.26
C VAL A 2 2.94 -2.59 -2.20
N ILE A 3 2.67 -1.48 -2.88
CA ILE A 3 1.43 -0.71 -2.64
C ILE A 3 0.75 -0.43 -3.98
N GLN A 4 -0.34 -1.16 -4.29
CA GLN A 4 -1.14 -1.10 -5.53
C GLN A 4 -1.81 0.27 -5.80
N LEU A 5 -1.35 1.05 -6.77
CA LEU A 5 -2.05 2.23 -7.28
C LEU A 5 -3.12 1.82 -8.30
N ASP A 6 -4.36 2.22 -8.05
CA ASP A 6 -5.49 1.92 -8.91
C ASP A 6 -5.37 2.70 -10.23
N LYS A 7 -4.79 2.05 -11.25
CA LYS A 7 -5.05 2.11 -12.71
C LYS A 7 -3.93 1.50 -13.56
N ASP A 8 -2.76 1.24 -12.98
CA ASP A 8 -1.65 0.49 -13.60
C ASP A 8 -1.22 -0.61 -12.62
N TYR A 9 -1.81 -1.80 -12.75
CA TYR A 9 -1.54 -2.94 -11.86
C TYR A 9 -0.10 -3.47 -11.94
N SER A 10 0.74 -2.90 -12.81
CA SER A 10 2.06 -3.39 -13.19
C SER A 10 3.23 -2.67 -12.49
N LYS A 11 2.98 -1.57 -11.75
CA LYS A 11 4.06 -0.78 -11.14
C LYS A 11 4.06 -0.91 -9.62
N THR A 12 5.11 -1.54 -9.10
CA THR A 12 5.42 -1.56 -7.67
C THR A 12 6.31 -0.37 -7.32
N VAL A 13 5.91 0.44 -6.34
CA VAL A 13 6.71 1.56 -5.84
C VAL A 13 7.22 1.23 -4.44
N SER A 14 8.52 1.39 -4.22
CA SER A 14 9.14 1.36 -2.91
C SER A 14 9.10 2.74 -2.28
N GLY A 15 8.69 2.84 -1.01
CA GLY A 15 8.64 4.11 -0.30
C GLY A 15 8.35 3.94 1.18
N VAL A 16 8.48 5.05 1.92
CA VAL A 16 8.17 5.10 3.36
C VAL A 16 6.68 5.34 3.53
N VAL A 17 6.02 4.46 4.29
CA VAL A 17 4.61 4.58 4.64
C VAL A 17 4.43 5.74 5.62
N LYS A 18 3.50 6.64 5.30
CA LYS A 18 3.07 7.74 6.17
C LYS A 18 1.86 7.34 7.00
N ASP A 19 0.80 6.85 6.36
CA ASP A 19 -0.44 6.49 7.03
C ASP A 19 -0.85 5.05 6.65
N ILE A 20 -1.29 4.27 7.63
CA ILE A 20 -2.00 3.02 7.37
C ILE A 20 -3.49 3.35 7.28
N LEU A 21 -4.09 3.12 6.11
CA LEU A 21 -5.49 3.46 5.83
C LEU A 21 -6.45 2.31 6.10
N THR A 22 -5.93 1.15 6.51
CA THR A 22 -6.76 -0.02 6.80
C THR A 22 -6.86 -0.21 8.30
N ASN A 23 -8.08 -0.14 8.82
CA ASN A 23 -8.38 -0.14 10.26
C ASN A 23 -8.80 -1.50 10.82
N THR A 24 -8.80 -2.56 10.02
CA THR A 24 -9.31 -3.89 10.42
C THR A 24 -8.18 -4.90 10.47
N GLU A 25 -7.92 -5.60 11.57
CA GLU A 25 -6.78 -6.53 11.69
C GLU A 25 -6.73 -7.64 10.63
N THR A 26 -7.88 -8.02 10.07
CA THR A 26 -7.99 -9.03 9.01
C THR A 26 -8.07 -8.39 7.63
N HIS A 27 -7.05 -8.63 6.80
CA HIS A 27 -6.91 -8.01 5.48
C HIS A 27 -6.82 -9.04 4.34
N THR A 28 -7.96 -9.59 3.90
CA THR A 28 -8.01 -10.57 2.79
C THR A 28 -7.41 -10.05 1.48
N TYR A 29 -7.42 -8.73 1.26
CA TYR A 29 -6.94 -8.08 0.04
C TYR A 29 -5.66 -7.25 0.25
N GLY A 30 -5.02 -7.35 1.41
CA GLY A 30 -3.82 -6.60 1.78
C GLY A 30 -4.10 -5.25 2.47
N ILE A 31 -3.02 -4.61 2.92
CA ILE A 31 -3.08 -3.39 3.75
C ILE A 31 -3.03 -2.16 2.85
N LYS A 32 -4.12 -1.40 2.76
CA LYS A 32 -4.12 -0.07 2.14
C LYS A 32 -3.35 0.92 3.00
N VAL A 33 -2.46 1.69 2.37
CA VAL A 33 -1.61 2.68 3.03
C VAL A 33 -1.37 3.89 2.11
N ARG A 34 -0.90 4.98 2.70
CA ARG A 34 -0.42 6.19 2.03
C ARG A 34 1.08 6.34 2.26
N LEU A 35 1.83 6.63 1.21
CA LEU A 35 3.25 6.95 1.25
C LEU A 35 3.49 8.42 1.66
N GLN A 36 4.70 8.77 2.08
CA GLN A 36 5.05 10.14 2.47
C GLN A 36 4.87 11.18 1.34
N ASP A 37 5.04 10.76 0.09
CA ASP A 37 4.81 11.58 -1.10
C ASP A 37 3.32 11.82 -1.41
N GLY A 38 2.40 11.23 -0.62
CA GLY A 38 0.96 11.34 -0.79
C GLY A 38 0.32 10.27 -1.66
N GLN A 39 1.11 9.36 -2.25
CA GLN A 39 0.60 8.24 -3.06
C GLN A 39 -0.12 7.21 -2.19
N ILE A 40 -1.16 6.56 -2.73
CA ILE A 40 -2.00 5.59 -2.00
C ILE A 40 -2.04 4.26 -2.75
N GLY A 41 -1.96 3.14 -2.02
CA GLY A 41 -2.23 1.79 -2.56
C GLY A 41 -2.19 0.67 -1.52
N ARG A 42 -1.90 -0.59 -1.90
CA ARG A 42 -1.98 -1.81 -1.03
C ARG A 42 -0.71 -2.65 -0.82
N VAL A 43 -0.19 -2.78 0.42
CA VAL A 43 0.97 -3.61 0.87
C VAL A 43 0.91 -5.06 0.34
N GLN A 44 1.89 -5.56 -0.44
CA GLN A 44 1.99 -6.97 -0.89
C GLN A 44 3.19 -7.79 -0.32
N SER A 45 4.28 -7.20 0.19
CA SER A 45 5.42 -7.98 0.77
C SER A 45 6.34 -7.18 1.71
N VAL A 46 6.25 -7.30 3.04
CA VAL A 46 7.22 -6.65 3.95
C VAL A 46 8.42 -7.59 4.10
N GLY A 47 9.57 -7.20 3.54
CA GLY A 47 10.85 -7.91 3.74
C GLY A 47 11.47 -7.60 5.08
#